data_AF-A0A2D7MTN9-F1
#
_entry.id   AF-A0A2D7MTN9-F1
#
_cell.length_a   1.000
_cell.length_b   1.000
_cell.length_c   1.000
_cell.angle_alpha   90.00
_cell.angle_beta   90.00
_cell.angle_gamma   90.00
#
_symmetry.space_group_name_H-M   'P 1'
#
loop_
_entity.id
_entity.type
_entity.pdbx_description
1 polymer ?
#
loop_
_entity_poly.entity_id
_entity_poly.type
_entity_poly.pdbx_seq_one_letter_code
_entity_poly.pdbx_strand_id
1 'polypeptide(L)'
;MSIYIPVIFVSALYYAIGHFMNKENAKILLAGYNFMTDEERKKFDIENYLVSFKTFFKNQAIYSFIIFQICYVLMDNKKSAILLWSLYIIISLVYFLVKSNKIKRID
;
A
#
# COMPACT_ATOMS: atom_id res chain seq x y z
N MET A 1 0.53 -19.06 -17.84
CA MET A 1 0.41 -17.63 -17.47
C MET A 1 1.79 -17.13 -17.06
N SER A 2 2.26 -15.99 -17.57
CA SER A 2 3.59 -15.46 -17.23
C SER A 2 3.64 -15.02 -15.77
N ILE A 3 4.73 -15.35 -15.06
CA ILE A 3 4.96 -14.97 -13.66
C ILE A 3 5.05 -13.45 -13.46
N TYR A 4 5.29 -12.69 -14.53
CA TYR A 4 5.34 -11.23 -14.49
C TYR A 4 3.97 -10.56 -14.50
N ILE A 5 2.91 -11.24 -14.98
CA ILE A 5 1.56 -10.68 -15.00
C ILE A 5 1.10 -10.22 -13.61
N PRO A 6 1.14 -11.08 -12.55
CA PRO A 6 0.72 -10.64 -11.22
C PRO A 6 1.59 -9.50 -10.68
N VAL A 7 2.90 -9.50 -10.97
CA VAL A 7 3.84 -8.47 -10.49
C VAL A 7 3.53 -7.10 -11.11
N ILE A 8 3.34 -7.07 -12.43
CA ILE A 8 2.98 -5.85 -13.16
C ILE A 8 1.60 -5.36 -12.71
N PHE A 9 0.62 -6.26 -12.60
CA PHE A 9 -0.73 -5.92 -12.15
C PHE A 9 -0.73 -5.31 -10.75
N VAL A 10 -0.06 -5.95 -9.78
CA VAL A 10 0.02 -5.44 -8.40
C VAL A 10 0.77 -4.11 -8.33
N SER A 11 1.86 -3.95 -9.09
CA SER A 11 2.62 -2.70 -9.11
C SER A 11 1.78 -1.56 -9.69
N ALA A 12 1.06 -1.80 -10.79
CA ALA A 12 0.13 -0.85 -11.38
C ALA A 12 -1.02 -0.51 -10.43
N LEU A 13 -1.57 -1.51 -9.73
CA LEU A 13 -2.63 -1.32 -8.75
C LEU A 13 -2.18 -0.44 -7.58
N TYR A 14 -0.98 -0.66 -7.03
CA TYR A 14 -0.44 0.21 -5.98
C TYR A 14 -0.20 1.63 -6.47
N TYR A 15 0.31 1.80 -7.69
CA TYR A 15 0.45 3.12 -8.27
C TYR A 15 -0.91 3.81 -8.41
N ALA A 16 -1.92 3.12 -8.94
CA ALA A 16 -3.27 3.63 -9.08
C ALA A 16 -3.88 4.05 -7.74
N ILE A 17 -3.76 3.20 -6.70
CA ILE A 17 -4.20 3.54 -5.34
C ILE A 17 -3.49 4.81 -4.84
N GLY A 18 -2.17 4.90 -4.96
CA GLY A 18 -1.42 6.08 -4.53
C GLY A 18 -1.71 7.34 -5.35
N HIS A 19 -2.14 7.20 -6.60
CA HIS A 19 -2.42 8.31 -7.51
C HIS A 19 -3.85 8.86 -7.35
N PHE A 20 -4.86 7.97 -7.35
CA PHE A 20 -6.27 8.35 -7.41
C PHE A 20 -6.91 8.65 -6.04
N MET A 21 -6.31 8.21 -4.94
CA MET A 21 -6.85 8.53 -3.61
C MET A 21 -6.82 10.04 -3.36
N ASN A 22 -7.88 10.60 -2.79
CA ASN A 22 -7.99 12.02 -2.46
C ASN A 22 -8.99 12.21 -1.31
N LYS A 23 -9.22 13.46 -0.89
CA LYS A 23 -10.06 13.77 0.28
C LYS A 23 -11.54 13.45 0.02
N GLU A 24 -12.00 13.63 -1.21
CA GLU A 24 -13.40 13.41 -1.62
C GLU A 24 -13.74 11.91 -1.60
N ASN A 25 -12.89 11.07 -2.20
CA ASN A 25 -13.12 9.64 -2.27
C ASN A 25 -12.65 8.88 -1.02
N ALA A 26 -11.83 9.50 -0.16
CA ALA A 26 -11.37 8.90 1.09
C ALA A 26 -12.53 8.47 1.99
N LYS A 27 -13.63 9.23 2.02
CA LYS A 27 -14.84 8.89 2.79
C LYS A 27 -15.41 7.52 2.43
N ILE A 28 -15.25 7.10 1.18
CA ILE A 28 -15.78 5.83 0.66
C ILE A 28 -14.69 4.76 0.62
N LEU A 29 -13.49 5.11 0.16
CA LEU A 29 -12.42 4.15 -0.15
C LEU A 29 -11.52 3.80 1.05
N LEU A 30 -11.39 4.69 2.04
CA LEU A 30 -10.65 4.38 3.26
C LEU A 30 -11.60 3.77 4.29
N ALA A 31 -11.65 2.44 4.37
CA ALA A 31 -12.55 1.72 5.28
C ALA A 31 -12.53 2.30 6.71
N GLY A 32 -11.35 2.55 7.28
CA GLY A 32 -11.23 3.14 8.62
C GLY A 32 -11.86 4.53 8.76
N TYR A 33 -11.79 5.37 7.72
CA TYR A 33 -12.39 6.71 7.70
C TYR A 33 -13.88 6.67 7.31
N ASN A 34 -14.29 5.67 6.51
CA ASN A 34 -15.68 5.40 6.18
C ASN A 34 -16.49 5.00 7.42
N PHE A 35 -15.93 4.17 8.31
CA PHE A 35 -16.59 3.75 9.55
C PHE A 35 -16.58 4.80 10.67
N MET A 36 -15.83 5.89 10.53
CA MET A 36 -15.85 6.99 11.51
C MET A 36 -17.16 7.78 11.45
N THR A 37 -17.67 8.14 12.61
CA THR A 37 -18.73 9.15 12.78
C THR A 37 -18.24 10.53 12.34
N ASP A 38 -19.17 11.46 12.09
CA ASP A 38 -18.79 12.81 11.69
C ASP A 38 -17.99 13.57 12.77
N GLU A 39 -18.18 13.24 14.05
CA GLU A 39 -17.36 13.79 15.14
C GLU A 39 -15.94 13.24 15.15
N GLU A 40 -15.76 11.94 14.90
CA GLU A 40 -14.43 11.32 14.81
C GLU A 40 -13.66 11.84 13.59
N ARG A 41 -14.35 12.03 12.45
CA ARG A 41 -13.72 12.58 11.24
C ARG A 41 -13.22 14.01 11.45
N LYS A 42 -13.91 14.84 12.25
CA LYS A 42 -13.45 16.19 12.59
C LYS A 42 -12.12 16.19 13.37
N LYS A 43 -11.85 15.13 14.13
CA LYS A 43 -10.62 14.94 14.91
C LYS A 43 -9.53 14.15 14.15
N PHE A 44 -9.83 13.69 12.94
CA PHE A 44 -8.92 12.90 12.14
C PHE A 44 -8.16 13.78 11.15
N ASP A 45 -6.83 13.76 11.22
CA ASP A 45 -5.98 14.45 10.27
C ASP A 45 -5.91 13.71 8.92
N ILE A 46 -6.98 13.85 8.14
CA ILE A 46 -7.11 13.20 6.84
C ILE A 46 -6.06 13.71 5.84
N GLU A 47 -5.60 14.94 5.97
CA GLU A 47 -4.65 15.53 5.01
C GLU A 47 -3.28 14.89 5.15
N ASN A 48 -2.71 14.88 6.36
CA ASN A 48 -1.42 14.27 6.62
C ASN A 48 -1.47 12.74 6.48
N TYR A 49 -2.60 12.12 6.84
CA TYR A 49 -2.82 10.70 6.58
C TYR A 49 -2.76 10.39 5.08
N LEU A 50 -3.45 11.17 4.24
CA LEU A 50 -3.45 10.97 2.79
C LEU A 50 -2.07 11.19 2.17
N VAL A 51 -1.30 12.18 2.62
CA VAL A 51 0.10 12.37 2.18
C VAL A 51 0.92 11.12 2.44
N SER A 52 0.84 10.58 3.66
CA SER A 52 1.55 9.36 4.05
C SER A 52 1.08 8.13 3.28
N PHE A 53 -0.24 7.98 3.11
CA PHE A 53 -0.87 6.89 2.37
C PHE A 53 -0.42 6.89 0.91
N LYS A 54 -0.53 8.02 0.22
CA LYS A 54 -0.15 8.16 -1.20
C LYS A 54 1.33 7.86 -1.39
N THR A 55 2.18 8.43 -0.54
CA THR A 55 3.62 8.23 -0.59
C THR A 55 3.98 6.76 -0.41
N PHE A 56 3.36 6.09 0.56
CA PHE A 56 3.55 4.66 0.77
C PHE A 56 3.18 3.84 -0.47
N PHE A 57 1.97 4.01 -1.02
CA PHE A 57 1.52 3.20 -2.15
C PHE A 57 2.29 3.47 -3.45
N LYS A 58 2.67 4.73 -3.71
CA LYS A 58 3.54 5.06 -4.86
C LYS A 58 4.93 4.41 -4.72
N ASN A 59 5.53 4.49 -3.54
CA ASN A 59 6.81 3.83 -3.28
C ASN A 59 6.67 2.30 -3.36
N GLN A 60 5.58 1.75 -2.85
CA GLN A 60 5.30 0.31 -2.86
C GLN A 60 5.13 -0.22 -4.30
N ALA A 61 4.60 0.58 -5.23
CA ALA A 61 4.55 0.22 -6.64
C ALA A 61 5.96 -0.02 -7.22
N ILE A 62 6.91 0.88 -6.90
CA ILE A 62 8.29 0.80 -7.38
C ILE A 62 9.03 -0.33 -6.66
N TYR A 63 8.96 -0.38 -5.33
CA TYR A 63 9.66 -1.38 -4.53
C TYR A 63 9.16 -2.79 -4.79
N SER A 64 7.86 -2.99 -4.97
CA SER A 64 7.30 -4.29 -5.34
C SER A 64 7.94 -4.84 -6.62
N PHE A 65 8.07 -4.01 -7.66
CA PHE A 65 8.71 -4.42 -8.91
C PHE A 65 10.19 -4.74 -8.72
N ILE A 66 10.95 -3.86 -8.05
CA ILE A 66 12.38 -4.04 -7.80
C ILE A 66 12.67 -5.28 -6.95
N ILE A 67 11.94 -5.47 -5.85
CA ILE A 67 12.08 -6.64 -4.98
C ILE A 67 11.79 -7.93 -5.74
N PHE A 68 10.79 -7.93 -6.63
CA PHE A 68 10.56 -9.09 -7.48
C PHE A 68 11.77 -9.40 -8.39
N GLN A 69 12.39 -8.39 -9.04
CA GLN A 69 13.58 -8.62 -9.85
C GLN A 69 14.72 -9.21 -9.03
N ILE A 70 14.93 -8.70 -7.81
CA ILE A 70 15.94 -9.22 -6.88
C ILE A 70 15.64 -10.69 -6.54
N CYS A 71 14.41 -11.01 -6.13
CA CYS A 71 14.01 -12.39 -5.85
C CYS A 71 14.13 -13.29 -7.09
N TYR A 72 13.81 -12.78 -8.28
CA TYR A 72 13.86 -13.53 -9.53
C TYR A 72 15.29 -13.91 -9.92
N VAL A 73 16.26 -13.01 -9.70
CA VAL A 73 17.69 -13.26 -9.97
C VAL A 73 18.30 -14.18 -8.91
N LEU A 74 17.96 -13.99 -7.63
CA LEU A 74 18.54 -14.77 -6.53
C LEU A 74 18.01 -16.21 -6.43
N MET A 75 16.80 -16.47 -6.91
CA MET A 75 16.15 -17.78 -6.78
C MET A 75 16.27 -18.61 -8.05
N ASP A 76 16.79 -19.83 -7.89
CA ASP A 76 16.82 -20.85 -8.95
C ASP A 76 15.40 -21.24 -9.37
N ASN A 77 14.54 -21.48 -8.38
CA ASN A 77 13.13 -21.78 -8.59
C ASN A 77 12.29 -20.50 -8.64
N LYS A 78 11.70 -20.21 -9.81
CA LYS A 78 10.87 -19.02 -10.01
C LYS A 78 9.60 -19.02 -9.15
N LYS A 79 9.08 -20.19 -8.76
CA LYS A 79 7.98 -20.29 -7.80
C LYS A 79 8.39 -19.81 -6.40
N SER A 80 9.63 -20.04 -5.99
CA SER A 80 10.15 -19.53 -4.71
C SER A 80 10.29 -18.00 -4.74
N ALA A 81 10.67 -17.43 -5.89
CA ALA A 81 10.75 -15.98 -6.06
C ALA A 81 9.40 -15.27 -5.81
N ILE A 82 8.31 -15.80 -6.37
CA ILE A 82 6.99 -15.19 -6.19
C ILE A 82 6.46 -15.35 -4.75
N LEU A 83 6.79 -16.46 -4.07
CA LEU A 83 6.44 -16.64 -2.66
C LEU A 83 7.15 -15.62 -1.75
N LEU A 84 8.46 -15.43 -1.92
CA LEU A 84 9.21 -14.43 -1.15
C LEU A 84 8.72 -13.00 -1.43
N TRP A 85 8.45 -12.68 -2.69
CA TRP A 85 7.86 -11.40 -3.07
C TRP A 85 6.48 -11.17 -2.43
N SER A 86 5.64 -12.21 -2.37
CA SER A 86 4.33 -12.12 -1.71
C SER A 86 4.45 -11.90 -0.20
N LEU A 87 5.44 -12.52 0.45
CA LEU A 87 5.73 -12.32 1.87
C LEU A 87 6.19 -10.87 2.13
N TYR A 88 7.05 -10.33 1.26
CA TYR A 88 7.44 -8.92 1.31
C TYR A 88 6.24 -7.97 1.24
N ILE A 89 5.29 -8.23 0.33
CA ILE A 89 4.07 -7.43 0.22
C ILE A 89 3.29 -7.42 1.55
N ILE A 90 3.07 -8.60 2.14
CA ILE A 90 2.33 -8.73 3.40
C ILE A 90 3.05 -7.94 4.51
N ILE A 91 4.36 -8.11 4.65
CA ILE A 91 5.16 -7.40 5.66
C ILE A 91 5.09 -5.88 5.45
N SER A 92 5.19 -5.41 4.21
CA SER A 92 5.11 -3.98 3.88
C SER A 92 3.75 -3.39 4.25
N LEU A 93 2.66 -4.11 3.97
CA LEU A 93 1.31 -3.66 4.35
C LEU A 93 1.13 -3.62 5.87
N VAL A 94 1.63 -4.62 6.60
CA VAL A 94 1.60 -4.63 8.08
C VAL A 94 2.41 -3.45 8.64
N TYR A 95 3.60 -3.19 8.10
CA TYR A 95 4.41 -2.04 8.47
C TYR A 95 3.65 -0.72 8.28
N PHE A 96 2.97 -0.56 7.13
CA PHE A 96 2.16 0.62 6.87
C PHE A 96 1.02 0.79 7.89
N LEU A 97 0.31 -0.28 8.23
CA LEU A 97 -0.77 -0.23 9.22
C LEU A 97 -0.25 0.25 10.59
N VAL A 98 0.86 -0.33 11.07
CA VAL A 98 1.48 0.05 12.35
C VAL A 98 1.95 1.51 12.33
N LYS A 99 2.62 1.94 11.25
CA LYS A 99 3.08 3.33 11.10
C LYS A 99 1.91 4.32 11.02
N SER A 100 0.88 3.99 10.25
CA SER A 100 -0.26 4.86 10.00
C SER A 100 -1.14 5.06 11.23
N ASN A 101 -1.23 4.08 12.14
CA ASN A 101 -1.98 4.21 13.39
C ASN A 101 -1.40 5.28 14.33
N LYS A 102 -0.10 5.56 14.26
CA LYS A 102 0.55 6.62 15.05
C LYS A 102 0.19 8.03 14.57
N ILE A 103 -0.27 8.17 13.33
CA ILE A 103 -0.59 9.45 12.68
C ILE A 103 -2.05 9.88 12.97
N LYS A 104 -2.89 8.99 13.51
CA LYS A 104 -4.34 9.19 13.60
C LYS A 104 -4.82 10.10 14.75
N ARG A 105 -3.94 10.61 15.61
CA ARG A 105 -4.33 11.43 16.75
C ARG A 105 -3.84 12.86 16.55
N ILE A 106 -4.78 13.78 16.44
CA ILE A 106 -4.55 15.19 16.73
C ILE A 106 -4.64 15.29 18.26
N ASP A 107 -3.51 15.58 18.90
CA ASP A 107 -3.45 15.87 20.34
C ASP A 107 -4.09 17.23 20.64
#